data_AF-A0A1J3CJC5-F1
#
_entry.id   AF-A0A1J3CJC5-F1
#
_cell.length_a   1.000
_cell.length_b   1.000
_cell.length_c   1.000
_cell.angle_alpha   90.00
_cell.angle_beta   90.00
_cell.angle_gamma   90.00
#
_symmetry.space_group_name_H-M   'P 1'
#
loop_
_entity.id
_entity.type
_entity.pdbx_description
1 polymer ?
#
loop_
_entity_poly.entity_id
_entity_poly.type
_entity_poly.pdbx_seq_one_letter_code
_entity_poly.pdbx_strand_id
1 'polypeptide(L)' 'KGTPSRTSRASSGGTRGGEDNNNGGPKLVMFNNKISLAETLEATRQFDEENVLSRGRYGLVFKATFKDGMVLSVRRLMDG' A
#
# COMPACT_ATOMS: atom_id res chain seq x y z
N LYS A 1 13.89 34.17 -2.86
CA LYS A 1 13.57 32.91 -3.58
C LYS A 1 14.44 31.81 -2.97
N GLY A 2 13.88 30.96 -2.11
CA GLY A 2 14.60 29.82 -1.51
C GLY A 2 13.77 28.56 -1.72
N THR A 3 14.36 27.53 -2.34
CA THR A 3 13.73 26.23 -2.56
C THR A 3 13.86 25.38 -1.29
N PRO A 4 12.83 24.64 -0.85
CA PRO A 4 12.98 23.75 0.29
C PRO A 4 13.71 22.45 -0.11
N SER A 5 14.72 22.10 0.69
CA SER A 5 15.50 20.88 0.60
C SER A 5 14.64 19.63 0.84
N ARG A 6 14.80 18.64 -0.03
CA ARG A 6 14.12 17.33 0.02
C ARG A 6 14.56 16.58 1.29
N THR A 7 13.64 16.38 2.23
CA THR A 7 13.83 15.48 3.38
C THR A 7 13.97 14.04 2.88
N SER A 8 15.09 13.40 3.24
CA SER A 8 15.37 11.98 3.04
C SER A 8 14.28 11.13 3.71
N ARG A 9 13.53 10.36 2.91
CA ARG A 9 12.63 9.33 3.42
C ARG A 9 13.49 8.17 3.95
N ALA A 10 13.53 8.03 5.26
CA ALA A 10 14.20 6.92 5.94
C ALA A 10 13.56 5.59 5.50
N SER A 11 14.39 4.66 5.03
CA SER A 11 14.02 3.27 4.82
C SER A 11 13.90 2.58 6.18
N SER A 12 12.70 2.15 6.57
CA SER A 12 12.51 1.34 7.77
C SER A 12 12.98 -0.09 7.50
N GLY A 13 14.23 -0.37 7.88
CA GLY A 13 14.77 -1.73 7.97
C GLY A 13 13.98 -2.55 8.98
N GLY A 14 13.69 -3.81 8.62
CA GLY A 14 13.00 -4.75 9.48
C GLY A 14 13.82 -5.09 10.72
N THR A 15 13.18 -5.03 11.89
CA THR A 15 13.77 -5.47 13.16
C THR A 15 13.14 -6.78 13.62
N ARG A 16 14.05 -7.65 14.03
CA ARG A 16 13.84 -9.01 14.55
C ARG A 16 12.98 -9.00 15.81
N GLY A 17 12.32 -10.13 16.05
CA GLY A 17 11.42 -10.37 17.16
C GLY A 17 12.04 -10.08 18.53
N GLY A 18 11.17 -9.56 19.39
CA GLY A 18 11.40 -9.26 20.80
C GLY A 18 10.07 -8.77 21.36
N GLU A 19 9.28 -9.70 21.89
CA GLU A 19 8.10 -9.43 22.69
C GLU A 19 8.55 -8.73 23.98
N ASP A 20 8.11 -7.47 24.22
CA ASP A 20 7.51 -7.05 25.49
C ASP A 20 7.12 -5.56 25.54
N ASN A 21 5.89 -5.36 26.03
CA ASN A 21 5.35 -4.25 26.82
C ASN A 21 5.23 -2.79 26.28
N ASN A 22 3.96 -2.40 26.12
CA ASN A 22 3.36 -1.11 26.51
C ASN A 22 3.96 0.18 25.93
N ASN A 23 4.04 0.30 24.61
CA ASN A 23 4.15 1.61 23.98
C ASN A 23 3.20 1.72 22.78
N GLY A 24 2.34 2.74 22.79
CA GLY A 24 1.21 2.97 21.87
C GLY A 24 1.62 3.30 20.43
N GLY A 25 2.55 2.55 19.87
CA GLY A 25 2.87 2.58 18.46
C GLY A 25 1.69 2.07 17.62
N PRO A 26 1.56 2.53 16.36
CA PRO A 26 0.47 2.09 15.51
C PRO A 26 0.51 0.57 15.34
N LYS A 27 -0.50 -0.10 15.91
CA LYS A 27 -0.69 -1.55 15.74
C LYS A 27 -0.95 -1.80 14.25
N LEU A 28 -0.02 -2.51 13.61
CA LEU A 28 -0.26 -3.01 12.27
C LEU A 28 -1.41 -4.01 12.34
N VAL A 29 -2.57 -3.60 11.82
CA VAL A 29 -3.70 -4.49 11.62
C VAL A 29 -3.44 -5.23 10.33
N MET A 30 -3.16 -6.52 10.46
CA MET A 30 -3.07 -7.42 9.30
C MET A 30 -4.47 -7.89 8.95
N PHE A 31 -4.79 -7.98 7.66
CA PHE A 31 -6.00 -8.63 7.20
C PHE A 31 -5.78 -10.15 7.27
N ASN A 32 -6.61 -10.85 8.05
CA ASN A 32 -6.52 -12.31 8.18
C ASN A 32 -7.06 -13.05 6.95
N ASN A 33 -7.78 -12.36 6.07
CA ASN A 33 -8.34 -12.94 4.84
C ASN A 33 -7.31 -12.88 3.72
N LYS A 34 -7.17 -13.99 3.00
CA LYS A 34 -6.35 -14.05 1.79
C LYS A 34 -6.98 -13.16 0.71
N ILE A 35 -6.19 -12.31 0.09
CA ILE A 35 -6.58 -11.52 -1.08
C ILE A 35 -5.91 -12.14 -2.29
N SER A 36 -6.71 -12.66 -3.22
CA SER A 36 -6.19 -13.25 -4.46
C SER A 36 -5.97 -12.20 -5.55
N LEU A 37 -5.13 -12.54 -6.53
CA LEU A 37 -4.93 -11.70 -7.72
C LEU A 37 -6.23 -11.54 -8.52
N ALA A 38 -7.03 -12.61 -8.64
CA ALA A 38 -8.30 -12.57 -9.37
C ALA A 38 -9.28 -11.57 -8.75
N GLU A 39 -9.44 -11.60 -7.42
CA GLU A 39 -10.26 -10.62 -6.69
C GLU A 39 -9.72 -9.21 -6.83
N THR A 40 -8.39 -9.04 -6.80
CA THR A 40 -7.75 -7.73 -6.98
C THR A 40 -7.99 -7.17 -8.39
N LEU A 41 -7.93 -8.02 -9.41
CA LEU A 41 -8.24 -7.63 -10.80
C LEU A 41 -9.69 -7.18 -10.92
N GLU A 42 -10.63 -7.93 -10.36
CA GLU A 42 -12.04 -7.53 -10.37
C GLU A 42 -12.26 -6.22 -9.59
N ALA A 43 -11.72 -6.11 -8.38
CA ALA A 43 -11.86 -4.95 -7.51
C ALA A 43 -11.25 -3.66 -8.08
N THR A 44 -10.27 -3.78 -8.98
CA THR A 44 -9.62 -2.65 -9.66
C THR A 44 -10.13 -2.43 -11.09
N ARG A 45 -11.13 -3.20 -11.55
CA ARG A 45 -11.61 -3.20 -12.95
C ARG A 45 -10.47 -3.42 -13.95
N GLN A 46 -9.64 -4.43 -13.68
CA GLN A 46 -8.43 -4.75 -14.45
C GLN A 46 -7.40 -3.62 -14.47
N PHE A 47 -7.18 -2.97 -13.32
CA PHE A 47 -6.29 -1.80 -13.19
C PHE A 47 -6.70 -0.65 -14.12
N ASP A 48 -7.99 -0.34 -14.16
CA ASP A 48 -8.55 0.77 -14.95
C ASP A 48 -7.92 2.12 -14.56
N GLU A 49 -7.71 2.99 -15.54
CA GLU A 49 -7.13 4.32 -15.37
C GLU A 49 -7.99 5.21 -14.44
N GLU A 50 -9.32 5.02 -14.46
CA GLU A 50 -10.26 5.71 -13.56
C GLU A 50 -10.00 5.39 -12.08
N ASN A 51 -9.39 4.23 -11.80
CA ASN A 51 -9.08 3.81 -10.43
C ASN A 51 -7.70 4.28 -9.97
N VAL A 52 -6.91 5.00 -10.77
CA VAL A 52 -5.58 5.46 -10.37
C VAL A 52 -5.67 6.53 -9.28
N LEU A 53 -5.08 6.22 -8.11
CA LEU A 53 -4.94 7.14 -6.99
C LEU A 53 -3.63 7.94 -7.07
N SER A 54 -2.54 7.33 -7.53
CA SER A 54 -1.26 8.03 -7.69
C SER A 54 -0.33 7.35 -8.69
N ARG A 55 0.54 8.16 -9.30
CA ARG A 55 1.61 7.74 -10.20
C ARG A 55 2.96 8.08 -9.60
N GLY A 56 3.91 7.15 -9.61
CA GLY A 56 5.26 7.40 -9.11
C GLY A 56 6.28 6.39 -9.59
N ARG A 57 7.54 6.57 -9.16
CA ARG A 57 8.68 5.75 -9.60
C ARG A 57 8.56 4.25 -9.28
N TYR A 58 7.67 3.88 -8.37
CA TYR A 58 7.45 2.50 -7.92
C TYR A 58 6.16 1.91 -8.48
N GLY A 59 5.74 2.38 -9.65
CA GLY A 59 4.49 1.97 -10.26
C GLY A 59 3.28 2.80 -9.82
N LEU A 60 2.12 2.29 -10.22
CA LEU A 60 0.82 2.93 -10.06
C LEU A 60 0.12 2.40 -8.81
N VAL A 61 -0.61 3.27 -8.13
CA VAL A 61 -1.49 2.89 -7.02
C VAL A 61 -2.93 3.05 -7.47
N PHE A 62 -3.73 2.00 -7.26
CA PHE A 62 -5.13 1.94 -7.66
C PHE A 62 -6.03 1.82 -6.43
N LYS A 63 -7.24 2.36 -6.56
CA LYS A 63 -8.35 2.06 -5.67
C LYS A 63 -8.91 0.68 -6.04
N ALA A 64 -8.96 -0.23 -5.06
CA ALA A 64 -9.62 -1.52 -5.18
C ALA A 64 -10.86 -1.53 -4.30
N THR A 65 -12.02 -1.84 -4.87
CA THR A 65 -13.29 -1.99 -4.13
C THR A 65 -13.74 -3.45 -4.23
N PHE A 66 -13.61 -4.19 -3.13
CA PHE A 66 -13.95 -5.61 -3.05
C PHE A 66 -15.45 -5.81 -2.85
N LYS A 67 -15.94 -7.03 -3.15
CA LYS A 67 -17.37 -7.39 -3.09
C LYS A 67 -17.98 -7.28 -1.70
N ASP A 68 -17.17 -7.46 -0.66
CA ASP A 68 -17.56 -7.33 0.73
C ASP A 68 -17.60 -5.87 1.21
N GLY A 69 -17.34 -4.90 0.32
CA GLY A 69 -17.28 -3.48 0.63
C GLY A 69 -15.94 -3.01 1.18
N MET A 70 -14.95 -3.91 1.34
CA MET A 70 -13.59 -3.52 1.71
C MET A 70 -12.97 -2.66 0.60
N VAL A 71 -12.33 -1.55 0.97
CA VAL A 71 -11.63 -0.66 0.04
C VAL A 71 -10.16 -0.60 0.40
N LEU A 72 -9.28 -0.93 -0.56
CA LEU A 72 -7.83 -0.95 -0.37
C LEU A 72 -7.12 -0.10 -1.43
N SER A 73 -5.92 0.36 -1.09
CA SER A 73 -4.94 0.88 -2.06
C SER A 73 -4.03 -0.27 -2.52
N VAL A 74 -4.02 -0.57 -3.81
CA VAL A 74 -3.19 -1.64 -4.39
C VAL A 74 -2.12 -1.02 -5.27
N ARG A 75 -0.85 -1.34 -5.02
CA ARG A 75 0.27 -0.89 -5.86
C ARG A 75 0.62 -1.96 -6.88
N ARG A 76 0.52 -1.64 -8.17
CA ARG A 76 1.07 -2.45 -9.25
C ARG A 76 2.51 -2.03 -9.50
N LEU A 77 3.44 -2.92 -9.20
CA LEU A 77 4.85 -2.72 -9.50
C LEU A 77 5.07 -2.87 -11.00
N MET A 78 6.05 -2.15 -11.53
CA MET A 78 6.47 -2.30 -12.92
C MET A 78 7.28 -3.58 -13.03
N ASP A 79 7.12 -4.30 -14.14
CA ASP A 79 7.99 -5.43 -14.44
C ASP A 79 9.43 -4.89 -14.56
N GLY A 80 10.37 -5.55 -13.88
CA GLY A 80 11.77 -5.15 -13.80
C GLY A 80 12.57 -5.57 -15.02
#